data_AF-A0A0E3SHR1-F1
#
_entry.id   AF-A0A0E3SHR1-F1
#
_cell.length_a   1.000
_cell.length_b   1.000
_cell.length_c   1.000
_cell.angle_alpha   90.00
_cell.angle_beta   90.00
_cell.angle_gamma   90.00
#
_symmetry.space_group_name_H-M   'P 1'
#
loop_
_entity.id
_entity.type
_entity.pdbx_description
1 polymer ?
#
loop_
_entity_poly.entity_id
_entity_poly.type
_entity_poly.pdbx_seq_one_letter_code
_entity_poly.pdbx_strand_id
1 'polypeptide(L)'
;MRFKTLAIVGIILLGTVTLSVYSSYNKESAQTDGDIFQKIEVNNSSFLEVQEDWDGFEIIIVDIDKLRKAADDGNLTLNVMGENFEVEIKEKSRLEGENAYFYTGPILGSKDKDSRADLYVGEESLGGSVEPGEPWNVTYNIAPTDKRYNGKIVHVVFMQDWEKQRERLEQAGIDPLQFFLINNDSRKHVMSIEIFDFNNKSVFKENYTINPGDEISSPKIDAELGKYRYEIILDNELTYEAKVHAGFASNLGGSEKLHLTIRDDPDNPIQFVGEIS
;
A
#
# COMPACT_ATOMS: atom_id res chain seq x y z
N MET A 1 -4.15 17.17 -12.48
CA MET A 1 -4.36 15.91 -13.24
C MET A 1 -4.75 14.87 -12.20
N ARG A 2 -5.97 14.34 -12.24
CA ARG A 2 -6.52 13.47 -11.19
C ARG A 2 -5.84 12.10 -11.29
N PHE A 3 -4.99 11.74 -10.33
CA PHE A 3 -4.54 10.37 -10.18
C PHE A 3 -5.69 9.56 -9.60
N LYS A 4 -6.53 9.03 -10.50
CA LYS A 4 -7.44 7.93 -10.19
C LYS A 4 -6.61 6.65 -10.18
N THR A 5 -5.86 6.43 -9.12
CA THR A 5 -5.26 5.12 -8.86
C THR A 5 -6.23 4.42 -7.92
N LEU A 6 -6.75 3.27 -8.36
CA LEU A 6 -7.47 2.34 -7.51
C LEU A 6 -6.71 2.22 -6.18
N ALA A 7 -7.37 2.55 -5.07
CA ALA A 7 -6.98 2.03 -3.77
C ALA A 7 -7.20 0.52 -3.84
N ILE A 8 -6.21 -0.20 -4.37
CA ILE A 8 -6.02 -1.59 -4.00
C ILE A 8 -5.68 -1.50 -2.52
N VAL A 9 -6.61 -1.93 -1.68
CA VAL A 9 -6.36 -2.23 -0.27
C VAL A 9 -5.36 -3.39 -0.27
N GLY A 10 -4.09 -3.04 -0.49
CA GLY A 10 -2.96 -3.89 -0.23
C GLY A 10 -2.79 -3.87 1.27
N ILE A 11 -3.07 -4.99 1.92
CA ILE A 11 -2.59 -5.28 3.27
C ILE A 11 -1.06 -5.13 3.20
N ILE A 12 -0.54 -3.98 3.62
CA ILE A 12 0.90 -3.79 3.73
C ILE A 12 1.34 -4.64 4.91
N LEU A 13 2.05 -5.73 4.60
CA LEU A 13 2.84 -6.48 5.56
C LEU A 13 3.81 -5.50 6.24
N LEU A 14 3.71 -5.43 7.56
CA LEU A 14 4.60 -4.68 8.46
C LEU A 14 6.06 -5.10 8.25
N GLY A 15 6.83 -4.26 7.56
CA GLY A 15 8.30 -4.29 7.54
C GLY A 15 8.84 -3.41 8.66
N THR A 16 9.61 -4.00 9.57
CA THR A 16 10.19 -3.33 10.75
C THR A 16 11.22 -2.28 10.37
N VAL A 17 11.04 -1.03 10.82
CA VAL A 17 12.12 -0.05 10.96
C VAL A 17 11.94 0.66 12.29
N THR A 18 12.93 0.53 13.17
CA THR A 18 12.95 1.18 14.48
C THR A 18 13.51 2.59 14.36
N LEU A 19 12.69 3.62 14.63
CA LEU A 19 13.19 4.96 14.96
C LEU A 19 12.46 5.56 16.16
N SER A 20 13.25 6.18 17.04
CA SER A 20 12.81 6.83 18.26
C SER A 20 12.50 8.30 18.00
N VAL A 21 11.25 8.72 18.19
CA VAL A 21 10.87 10.14 18.14
C VAL A 21 10.52 10.67 19.53
N TYR A 22 11.00 11.88 19.77
CA TYR A 22 10.94 12.65 21.01
C TYR A 22 9.51 13.08 21.37
N SER A 23 9.13 12.92 22.63
CA SER A 23 7.85 13.37 23.18
C SER A 23 7.83 14.87 23.48
N SER A 24 6.75 15.58 23.10
CA SER A 24 5.98 16.42 24.03
C SER A 24 4.86 17.17 23.32
N TYR A 25 3.60 16.94 23.70
CA TYR A 25 2.73 18.00 24.25
C TYR A 25 1.47 17.38 24.87
N ASN A 26 1.31 17.57 26.18
CA ASN A 26 0.17 17.10 26.95
C ASN A 26 -1.06 17.98 26.70
N LYS A 27 -2.18 17.33 26.43
CA LYS A 27 -3.51 17.83 26.81
C LYS A 27 -4.34 16.61 27.17
N GLU A 28 -4.48 16.34 28.47
CA GLU A 28 -5.45 15.39 29.02
C GLU A 28 -6.83 15.72 28.43
N SER A 29 -7.29 14.91 27.47
CA SER A 29 -8.70 14.92 27.08
C SER A 29 -9.45 14.07 28.11
N ALA A 30 -10.37 14.71 28.83
CA ALA A 30 -11.21 14.06 29.82
C ALA A 30 -11.86 12.80 29.23
N GLN A 31 -11.63 11.68 29.90
CA GLN A 31 -12.14 10.37 29.54
C GLN A 31 -13.64 10.31 29.83
N THR A 32 -14.49 10.37 28.81
CA THR A 32 -15.94 10.20 28.92
C THR A 32 -16.33 8.77 28.59
N ASP A 33 -16.91 8.05 29.57
CA ASP A 33 -17.34 6.64 29.52
C ASP A 33 -18.48 6.36 28.50
N GLY A 34 -18.73 7.30 27.59
CA GLY A 34 -19.78 7.27 26.57
C GLY A 34 -19.27 7.07 25.15
N ASP A 35 -18.03 7.45 24.84
CA ASP A 35 -17.60 7.66 23.46
C ASP A 35 -17.24 6.34 22.75
N ILE A 36 -17.52 6.30 21.44
CA ILE A 36 -17.19 5.15 20.56
C ILE A 36 -15.67 5.03 20.40
N PHE A 37 -14.99 6.16 20.20
CA PHE A 37 -13.55 6.27 20.04
C PHE A 37 -12.96 6.87 21.31
N GLN A 38 -12.04 6.15 21.96
CA GLN A 38 -11.43 6.60 23.20
C GLN A 38 -9.92 6.67 23.01
N LYS A 39 -9.37 7.87 23.04
CA LYS A 39 -7.92 8.08 23.00
C LYS A 39 -7.25 7.49 24.24
N ILE A 40 -6.14 6.81 24.04
CA ILE A 40 -5.29 6.32 25.13
C ILE A 40 -3.90 6.95 25.04
N GLU A 41 -3.37 7.36 26.17
CA GLU A 41 -1.98 7.80 26.29
C GLU A 41 -1.13 6.64 26.78
N VAL A 42 -0.08 6.29 26.01
CA VAL A 42 0.84 5.23 26.39
C VAL A 42 2.23 5.80 26.55
N ASN A 43 2.70 5.85 27.79
CA ASN A 43 3.98 6.44 28.18
C ASN A 43 5.20 5.55 27.86
N ASN A 44 5.02 4.48 27.08
CA ASN A 44 6.09 3.55 26.73
C ASN A 44 6.35 3.61 25.22
N SER A 45 7.52 4.13 24.83
CA SER A 45 7.95 4.26 23.44
C SER A 45 8.11 2.91 22.71
N SER A 46 8.12 1.79 23.43
CA SER A 46 8.13 0.43 22.84
C SER A 46 6.73 -0.17 22.65
N PHE A 47 5.67 0.55 22.98
CA PHE A 47 4.31 0.01 22.93
C PHE A 47 3.85 -0.28 21.50
N LEU A 48 4.24 0.58 20.55
CA LEU A 48 3.95 0.44 19.13
C LEU A 48 5.15 0.91 18.30
N GLU A 49 5.42 0.18 17.22
CA GLU A 49 6.32 0.64 16.17
C GLU A 49 5.54 1.61 15.28
N VAL A 50 6.00 2.86 15.23
CA VAL A 50 5.41 3.91 14.41
C VAL A 50 6.17 3.97 13.09
N GLN A 51 5.46 4.07 11.97
CA GLN A 51 6.09 4.22 10.66
C GLN A 51 6.50 5.68 10.43
N GLU A 52 7.66 5.90 9.80
CA GLU A 52 8.21 7.24 9.56
C GLU A 52 7.41 8.09 8.56
N ASP A 53 6.58 7.45 7.74
CA ASP A 53 5.83 8.07 6.66
C ASP A 53 4.44 8.58 7.08
N TRP A 54 4.02 8.35 8.32
CA TRP A 54 2.77 8.88 8.84
C TRP A 54 2.90 10.38 9.15
N ASP A 55 1.95 11.18 8.68
CA ASP A 55 1.91 12.63 8.91
C ASP A 55 1.38 13.03 10.28
N GLY A 56 0.93 12.05 11.04
CA GLY A 56 0.48 12.13 12.41
C GLY A 56 -0.23 10.84 12.79
N PHE A 57 -0.26 10.53 14.08
CA PHE A 57 -0.99 9.38 14.58
C PHE A 57 -1.52 9.61 15.99
N GLU A 58 -2.52 8.81 16.35
CA GLU A 58 -2.98 8.64 17.71
C GLU A 58 -3.34 7.17 17.96
N ILE A 59 -3.45 6.84 19.25
CA ILE A 59 -3.77 5.50 19.71
C ILE A 59 -5.13 5.56 20.39
N ILE A 60 -6.01 4.64 20.03
CA ILE A 60 -7.37 4.58 20.54
C ILE A 60 -7.75 3.16 20.97
N ILE A 61 -8.82 3.06 21.74
CA ILE A 61 -9.64 1.86 21.87
C ILE A 61 -11.04 2.19 21.37
N VAL A 62 -11.72 1.19 20.78
CA VAL A 62 -13.03 1.37 20.17
C VAL A 62 -14.09 0.53 20.91
N ASP A 63 -15.25 1.13 21.16
CA ASP A 63 -16.46 0.41 21.57
C ASP A 63 -17.18 -0.11 20.32
N ILE A 64 -16.82 -1.33 19.90
CA ILE A 64 -17.29 -1.95 18.66
C ILE A 64 -18.80 -2.15 18.64
N ASP A 65 -19.42 -2.46 19.78
CA ASP A 65 -20.86 -2.68 19.84
C ASP A 65 -21.64 -1.37 19.64
N LYS A 66 -21.17 -0.28 20.25
CA LYS A 66 -21.74 1.06 19.99
C LYS A 66 -21.50 1.50 18.55
N LEU A 67 -20.29 1.28 18.01
CA LEU A 67 -19.96 1.58 16.61
C LEU A 67 -20.93 0.86 15.66
N ARG A 68 -21.06 -0.46 15.82
CA ARG A 68 -21.91 -1.30 14.95
C ARG A 68 -23.36 -0.87 15.04
N LYS A 69 -23.86 -0.57 16.24
CA LYS A 69 -25.22 -0.06 16.44
C LYS A 69 -25.44 1.28 15.72
N ALA A 70 -24.54 2.24 15.87
CA ALA A 70 -24.65 3.54 15.20
C ALA A 70 -24.60 3.40 13.67
N ALA A 71 -23.71 2.54 13.16
CA ALA A 71 -23.62 2.26 11.73
C ALA A 71 -24.89 1.58 11.20
N ASP A 72 -25.49 0.65 11.96
CA ASP A 72 -26.76 -0.01 11.63
C ASP A 72 -27.96 0.96 11.68
N ASP A 73 -27.91 1.97 12.55
CA ASP A 73 -28.89 3.06 12.62
C ASP A 73 -28.72 4.10 11.48
N GLY A 74 -27.68 3.95 10.66
CA GLY A 74 -27.45 4.72 9.44
C GLY A 74 -26.69 6.04 9.62
N ASN A 75 -26.43 6.46 10.86
CA ASN A 75 -25.73 7.72 11.17
C ASN A 75 -24.60 7.46 12.15
N LEU A 76 -23.38 7.78 11.75
CA LEU A 76 -22.18 7.52 12.53
C LEU A 76 -21.34 8.78 12.63
N THR A 77 -20.90 9.13 13.84
CA THR A 77 -19.89 10.17 14.04
C THR A 77 -18.56 9.52 14.35
N LEU A 78 -17.56 9.78 13.51
CA LEU A 78 -16.19 9.34 13.69
C LEU A 78 -15.37 10.49 14.27
N ASN A 79 -14.86 10.33 15.50
CA ASN A 79 -13.89 11.24 16.08
C ASN A 79 -12.50 10.64 15.90
N VAL A 80 -11.72 11.23 14.98
CA VAL A 80 -10.38 10.77 14.65
C VAL A 80 -9.43 11.96 14.63
N MET A 81 -8.34 11.86 15.38
CA MET A 81 -7.30 12.89 15.49
C MET A 81 -7.80 14.28 15.88
N GLY A 82 -8.88 14.34 16.66
CA GLY A 82 -9.53 15.58 17.10
C GLY A 82 -10.53 16.17 16.09
N GLU A 83 -10.65 15.57 14.90
CA GLU A 83 -11.65 15.92 13.90
C GLU A 83 -12.91 15.07 14.06
N ASN A 84 -14.08 15.65 13.76
CA ASN A 84 -15.37 14.96 13.84
C ASN A 84 -15.98 14.85 12.44
N PHE A 85 -16.21 13.63 11.98
CA PHE A 85 -16.84 13.35 10.69
C PHE A 85 -18.19 12.68 10.90
N GLU A 86 -19.26 13.35 10.48
CA GLU A 86 -20.59 12.76 10.41
C GLU A 86 -20.71 11.97 9.10
N VAL A 87 -21.05 10.70 9.19
CA VAL A 87 -21.13 9.77 8.05
C VAL A 87 -22.56 9.25 7.95
N GLU A 88 -23.13 9.36 6.76
CA GLU A 88 -24.42 8.75 6.44
C GLU A 88 -24.19 7.39 5.79
N ILE A 89 -24.42 6.29 6.50
CA ILE A 89 -24.19 4.94 5.98
C ILE A 89 -25.18 4.65 4.84
N LYS A 90 -24.66 4.38 3.64
CA LYS A 90 -25.45 4.06 2.44
C LYS A 90 -25.41 2.59 2.10
N GLU A 91 -24.30 1.94 2.36
CA GLU A 91 -24.11 0.54 2.04
C GLU A 91 -23.60 -0.23 3.26
N LYS A 92 -24.14 -1.44 3.40
CA LYS A 92 -23.74 -2.44 4.37
C LYS A 92 -23.64 -3.76 3.65
N SER A 93 -22.49 -4.42 3.73
CA SER A 93 -22.30 -5.76 3.18
C SER A 93 -21.61 -6.65 4.21
N ARG A 94 -21.93 -7.94 4.17
CA ARG A 94 -21.25 -8.94 5.00
C ARG A 94 -20.03 -9.45 4.26
N LEU A 95 -18.90 -9.57 4.94
CA LEU A 95 -17.69 -10.14 4.37
C LEU A 95 -17.78 -11.67 4.39
N GLU A 96 -17.57 -12.31 3.23
CA GLU A 96 -17.65 -13.76 3.12
C GLU A 96 -16.55 -14.44 3.95
N GLY A 97 -16.92 -15.47 4.72
CA GLY A 97 -15.99 -16.21 5.57
C GLY A 97 -15.67 -15.55 6.92
N GLU A 98 -16.14 -14.33 7.17
CA GLU A 98 -15.88 -13.61 8.42
C GLU A 98 -17.17 -13.23 9.17
N ASN A 99 -17.05 -13.06 10.49
CA ASN A 99 -18.09 -12.43 11.30
C ASN A 99 -17.89 -10.90 11.31
N ALA A 100 -17.84 -10.32 10.11
CA ALA A 100 -17.51 -8.92 9.89
C ALA A 100 -18.42 -8.28 8.84
N TYR A 101 -18.64 -6.98 9.00
CA TYR A 101 -19.43 -6.16 8.10
C TYR A 101 -18.60 -5.01 7.56
N PHE A 102 -18.79 -4.73 6.28
CA PHE A 102 -18.31 -3.53 5.63
C PHE A 102 -19.44 -2.49 5.63
N TYR A 103 -19.12 -1.27 6.07
CA TYR A 103 -20.00 -0.12 6.08
C TYR A 103 -19.33 1.00 5.27
N THR A 104 -20.09 1.64 4.39
CA THR A 104 -19.59 2.82 3.66
C THR A 104 -20.68 3.87 3.47
N GLY A 105 -20.25 5.12 3.40
CA GLY A 105 -21.13 6.26 3.25
C GLY A 105 -20.38 7.58 3.06
N PRO A 106 -21.03 8.60 2.47
CA PRO A 106 -20.45 9.93 2.34
C PRO A 106 -20.32 10.64 3.69
N ILE A 107 -19.38 11.57 3.75
CA ILE A 107 -19.22 12.48 4.89
C ILE A 107 -20.14 13.69 4.71
N LEU A 108 -21.04 13.89 5.67
CA LEU A 108 -22.00 14.99 5.66
C LEU A 108 -21.28 16.33 5.77
N GLY A 109 -21.76 17.32 5.00
CA GLY A 109 -21.21 18.67 4.98
C GLY A 109 -19.94 18.82 4.12
N SER A 110 -19.35 17.74 3.61
CA SER A 110 -18.26 17.84 2.63
C SER A 110 -18.76 18.41 1.30
N LYS A 111 -17.93 19.25 0.68
CA LYS A 111 -18.19 19.76 -0.68
C LYS A 111 -17.73 18.78 -1.76
N ASP A 112 -16.93 17.80 -1.36
CA ASP A 112 -16.42 16.76 -2.23
C ASP A 112 -17.40 15.59 -2.30
N LYS A 113 -17.80 15.26 -3.52
CA LYS A 113 -18.73 14.15 -3.78
C LYS A 113 -18.06 12.79 -3.57
N ASP A 114 -16.74 12.76 -3.61
CA ASP A 114 -15.96 11.55 -3.43
C ASP A 114 -15.57 11.36 -1.95
N SER A 115 -15.93 12.29 -1.06
CA SER A 115 -15.72 12.13 0.39
C SER A 115 -16.50 10.95 0.94
N ARG A 116 -15.85 10.13 1.76
CA ARG A 116 -16.45 8.93 2.33
C ARG A 116 -15.71 8.42 3.55
N ALA A 117 -16.38 7.54 4.30
CA ALA A 117 -15.74 6.66 5.25
C ALA A 117 -16.03 5.20 4.87
N ASP A 118 -15.00 4.37 4.93
CA ASP A 118 -15.03 2.95 4.61
C ASP A 118 -14.59 2.17 5.86
N LEU A 119 -15.50 1.40 6.46
CA LEU A 119 -15.28 0.75 7.76
C LEU A 119 -15.50 -0.76 7.68
N TYR A 120 -14.50 -1.51 8.12
CA TYR A 120 -14.50 -2.96 8.27
C TYR A 120 -14.63 -3.28 9.76
N VAL A 121 -15.85 -3.64 10.18
CA VAL A 121 -16.19 -3.87 11.58
C VAL A 121 -16.28 -5.37 11.82
N GLY A 122 -15.25 -5.92 12.46
CA GLY A 122 -15.21 -7.30 12.94
C GLY A 122 -15.94 -7.48 14.27
N GLU A 123 -15.74 -8.63 14.92
CA GLU A 123 -16.34 -8.92 16.22
C GLU A 123 -15.76 -8.04 17.33
N GLU A 124 -14.42 -7.95 17.41
CA GLU A 124 -13.68 -7.14 18.39
C GLU A 124 -12.81 -6.04 17.75
N SER A 125 -12.73 -5.98 16.42
CA SER A 125 -11.78 -5.12 15.70
C SER A 125 -12.47 -4.17 14.72
N LEU A 126 -11.74 -3.13 14.36
CA LEU A 126 -12.11 -2.11 13.38
C LEU A 126 -10.90 -1.90 12.48
N GLY A 127 -11.11 -1.96 11.18
CA GLY A 127 -10.20 -1.38 10.19
C GLY A 127 -10.98 -0.39 9.32
N GLY A 128 -10.32 0.58 8.71
CA GLY A 128 -11.02 1.47 7.79
C GLY A 128 -10.28 2.74 7.45
N SER A 129 -10.95 3.60 6.70
CA SER A 129 -10.46 4.92 6.34
C SER A 129 -11.56 5.97 6.39
N VAL A 130 -11.14 7.22 6.59
CA VAL A 130 -11.96 8.42 6.47
C VAL A 130 -11.27 9.35 5.49
N GLU A 131 -11.94 9.60 4.37
CA GLU A 131 -11.49 10.44 3.26
C GLU A 131 -12.39 11.68 3.20
N PRO A 132 -12.08 12.76 3.95
CA PRO A 132 -12.90 13.97 4.01
C PRO A 132 -13.10 14.68 2.65
N GLY A 133 -12.18 14.46 1.71
CA GLY A 133 -12.15 15.16 0.43
C GLY A 133 -11.88 16.66 0.57
N GLU A 134 -12.05 17.41 -0.53
CA GLU A 134 -11.75 18.85 -0.57
C GLU A 134 -12.40 19.67 0.58
N PRO A 135 -11.66 20.61 1.21
CA PRO A 135 -10.31 21.06 0.85
C PRO A 135 -9.18 20.20 1.44
N TRP A 136 -9.48 19.15 2.20
CA TRP A 136 -8.48 18.31 2.83
C TRP A 136 -7.96 17.26 1.84
N ASN A 137 -6.65 17.26 1.58
CA ASN A 137 -6.01 16.23 0.79
C ASN A 137 -5.33 15.19 1.71
N VAL A 138 -6.11 14.64 2.65
CA VAL A 138 -5.63 13.69 3.65
C VAL A 138 -6.55 12.48 3.73
N THR A 139 -6.00 11.35 4.17
CA THR A 139 -6.77 10.17 4.57
C THR A 139 -6.42 9.83 6.02
N TYR A 140 -7.44 9.60 6.84
CA TYR A 140 -7.27 9.04 8.17
C TYR A 140 -7.52 7.54 8.08
N ASN A 141 -6.49 6.74 8.37
CA ASN A 141 -6.57 5.29 8.36
C ASN A 141 -6.69 4.78 9.79
N ILE A 142 -7.48 3.73 9.98
CA ILE A 142 -7.70 3.07 11.27
C ILE A 142 -7.27 1.62 11.10
N ALA A 143 -6.31 1.19 11.90
CA ALA A 143 -5.78 -0.18 11.85
C ALA A 143 -5.77 -0.81 13.25
N PRO A 144 -6.23 -2.07 13.40
CA PRO A 144 -6.09 -2.79 14.66
C PRO A 144 -4.63 -3.21 14.86
N THR A 145 -4.21 -3.32 16.12
CA THR A 145 -2.87 -3.80 16.50
C THR A 145 -2.94 -5.17 17.18
N ASP A 146 -1.79 -5.77 17.43
CA ASP A 146 -1.66 -6.96 18.28
C ASP A 146 -1.74 -6.64 19.79
N LYS A 147 -1.79 -5.35 20.16
CA LYS A 147 -1.80 -4.89 21.55
C LYS A 147 -3.22 -4.80 22.10
N ARG A 148 -3.31 -4.94 23.43
CA ARG A 148 -4.55 -4.75 24.17
C ARG A 148 -4.36 -3.76 25.31
N TYR A 149 -5.40 -2.96 25.57
CA TYR A 149 -5.49 -2.05 26.70
C TYR A 149 -6.82 -2.28 27.41
N ASN A 150 -6.78 -2.61 28.70
CA ASN A 150 -7.97 -3.00 29.48
C ASN A 150 -8.81 -4.10 28.81
N GLY A 151 -8.15 -5.09 28.20
CA GLY A 151 -8.80 -6.22 27.52
C GLY A 151 -9.33 -5.90 26.12
N LYS A 152 -9.39 -4.63 25.70
CA LYS A 152 -9.81 -4.22 24.35
C LYS A 152 -8.63 -4.17 23.38
N ILE A 153 -8.88 -4.45 22.11
CA ILE A 153 -7.89 -4.27 21.04
C ILE A 153 -7.55 -2.78 20.95
N VAL A 154 -6.26 -2.48 20.85
CA VAL A 154 -5.77 -1.14 20.56
C VAL A 154 -5.73 -0.94 19.05
N HIS A 155 -6.17 0.24 18.62
CA HIS A 155 -6.10 0.67 17.23
C HIS A 155 -5.17 1.87 17.10
N VAL A 156 -4.50 1.95 15.97
CA VAL A 156 -3.79 3.16 15.54
C VAL A 156 -4.66 3.87 14.54
N VAL A 157 -4.84 5.16 14.77
CA VAL A 157 -5.33 6.09 13.74
C VAL A 157 -4.14 6.85 13.22
N PHE A 158 -3.88 6.82 11.92
CA PHE A 158 -2.79 7.55 11.31
C PHE A 158 -3.26 8.33 10.10
N MET A 159 -2.66 9.51 9.93
CA MET A 159 -2.96 10.42 8.84
C MET A 159 -1.92 10.26 7.73
N GLN A 160 -2.40 10.20 6.49
CA GLN A 160 -1.60 10.35 5.30
C GLN A 160 -1.97 11.67 4.62
N ASP A 161 -1.01 12.57 4.49
CA ASP A 161 -1.16 13.81 3.72
C ASP A 161 -0.66 13.56 2.30
N TRP A 162 -1.58 13.56 1.34
CA TRP A 162 -1.27 13.19 -0.04
C TRP A 162 -0.42 14.24 -0.76
N GLU A 163 -0.40 15.49 -0.31
CA GLU A 163 0.52 16.50 -0.86
C GLU A 163 1.95 16.22 -0.40
N LYS A 164 2.14 16.01 0.90
CA LYS A 164 3.46 15.64 1.45
C LYS A 164 3.94 14.30 0.94
N GLN A 165 3.04 13.33 0.78
CA GLN A 165 3.40 12.03 0.21
C GLN A 165 3.92 12.18 -1.22
N ARG A 166 3.29 13.03 -2.03
CA ARG A 166 3.79 13.34 -3.37
C ARG A 166 5.17 13.99 -3.32
N GLU A 167 5.40 14.93 -2.41
CA GLU A 167 6.73 15.55 -2.24
C GLU A 167 7.79 14.53 -1.83
N ARG A 168 7.48 13.61 -0.91
CA ARG A 168 8.37 12.50 -0.51
C ARG A 168 8.73 11.62 -1.71
N LEU A 169 7.74 11.25 -2.52
CA LEU A 169 7.94 10.45 -3.73
C LEU A 169 8.79 11.18 -4.76
N GLU A 170 8.53 12.48 -5.01
CA GLU A 170 9.32 13.31 -5.92
C GLU A 170 10.79 13.42 -5.44
N GLN A 171 11.03 13.50 -4.11
CA GLN A 171 12.38 13.55 -3.52
C GLN A 171 13.11 12.20 -3.56
N ALA A 172 12.39 11.08 -3.44
CA ALA A 172 12.97 9.74 -3.50
C ALA A 172 13.60 9.46 -4.88
N GLY A 173 13.12 10.13 -5.94
CA GLY A 173 13.54 9.88 -7.30
C GLY A 173 12.92 8.60 -7.86
N ILE A 174 13.36 8.22 -9.06
CA ILE A 174 12.81 7.07 -9.80
C ILE A 174 13.67 5.85 -9.53
N ASP A 175 13.04 4.73 -9.19
CA ASP A 175 13.72 3.46 -9.01
C ASP A 175 14.14 2.93 -10.39
N PRO A 176 15.42 2.65 -10.65
CA PRO A 176 15.84 2.18 -11.96
C PRO A 176 15.27 0.80 -12.28
N LEU A 177 14.96 0.58 -13.55
CA LEU A 177 14.55 -0.73 -14.05
C LEU A 177 15.68 -1.75 -13.88
N GLN A 178 15.32 -2.97 -13.48
CA GLN A 178 16.22 -4.10 -13.33
C GLN A 178 15.53 -5.40 -13.71
N PHE A 179 16.30 -6.37 -14.18
CA PHE A 179 15.84 -7.73 -14.41
C PHE A 179 16.90 -8.76 -14.01
N PHE A 180 16.45 -9.98 -13.74
CA PHE A 180 17.28 -11.12 -13.37
C PHE A 180 17.05 -12.27 -14.33
N LEU A 181 18.12 -12.89 -14.80
CA LEU A 181 18.10 -14.03 -15.70
C LEU A 181 18.66 -15.24 -14.97
N ILE A 182 17.93 -16.35 -15.00
CA ILE A 182 18.37 -17.62 -14.43
C ILE A 182 18.20 -18.70 -15.48
N ASN A 183 19.22 -19.53 -15.70
CA ASN A 183 19.11 -20.68 -16.58
C ASN A 183 19.03 -21.99 -15.80
N ASN A 184 17.82 -22.54 -15.70
CA ASN A 184 17.57 -23.87 -15.13
C ASN A 184 17.43 -24.96 -16.21
N ASP A 185 17.61 -24.66 -17.51
CA ASP A 185 17.79 -25.68 -18.55
C ASP A 185 19.20 -26.30 -18.41
N SER A 186 19.32 -27.56 -18.82
CA SER A 186 20.56 -28.31 -18.94
C SER A 186 21.48 -27.82 -20.08
N ARG A 187 20.99 -26.93 -20.95
CA ARG A 187 21.70 -26.41 -22.12
C ARG A 187 22.08 -24.94 -21.97
N LYS A 188 23.06 -24.56 -22.79
CA LYS A 188 23.49 -23.17 -22.94
C LYS A 188 22.52 -22.44 -23.87
N HIS A 189 22.14 -21.23 -23.50
CA HIS A 189 21.21 -20.39 -24.27
C HIS A 189 21.82 -19.03 -24.63
N VAL A 190 21.28 -18.44 -25.69
CA VAL A 190 21.53 -17.04 -26.06
C VAL A 190 20.22 -16.26 -25.92
N MET A 191 20.26 -15.11 -25.27
CA MET A 191 19.08 -14.28 -25.04
C MET A 191 19.35 -12.83 -25.44
N SER A 192 18.50 -12.27 -26.29
CA SER A 192 18.48 -10.82 -26.58
C SER A 192 17.34 -10.19 -25.78
N ILE A 193 17.61 -9.08 -25.10
CA ILE A 193 16.59 -8.31 -24.38
C ILE A 193 16.66 -6.86 -24.86
N GLU A 194 15.53 -6.34 -25.30
CA GLU A 194 15.36 -4.94 -25.66
C GLU A 194 14.18 -4.33 -24.89
N ILE A 195 14.39 -3.16 -24.29
CA ILE A 195 13.40 -2.49 -23.45
C ILE A 195 12.99 -1.20 -24.14
N PHE A 196 11.68 -1.00 -24.24
CA PHE A 196 11.06 0.15 -24.88
C PHE A 196 10.28 0.97 -23.85
N ASP A 197 10.41 2.30 -23.93
CA ASP A 197 9.57 3.23 -23.19
C ASP A 197 8.15 3.32 -23.77
N PHE A 198 7.30 4.17 -23.17
CA PHE A 198 5.92 4.37 -23.60
C PHE A 198 5.77 4.96 -25.01
N ASN A 199 6.83 5.56 -25.56
CA ASN A 199 6.88 6.09 -26.93
C ASN A 199 7.44 5.06 -27.93
N ASN A 200 7.62 3.79 -27.52
CA ASN A 200 8.31 2.74 -28.27
C ASN A 200 9.76 3.10 -28.64
N LYS A 201 10.41 3.96 -27.86
CA LYS A 201 11.85 4.22 -28.03
C LYS A 201 12.63 3.18 -27.23
N SER A 202 13.61 2.55 -27.89
CA SER A 202 14.55 1.63 -27.25
C SER A 202 15.41 2.40 -26.24
N VAL A 203 15.33 2.00 -24.98
CA VAL A 203 16.10 2.59 -23.86
C VAL A 203 17.22 1.68 -23.38
N PHE A 204 17.14 0.39 -23.71
CA PHE A 204 18.14 -0.61 -23.37
C PHE A 204 18.09 -1.75 -24.37
N LYS A 205 19.26 -2.27 -24.77
CA LYS A 205 19.37 -3.42 -25.66
C LYS A 205 20.66 -4.17 -25.38
N GLU A 206 20.56 -5.44 -24.99
CA GLU A 206 21.73 -6.27 -24.73
C GLU A 206 21.51 -7.73 -25.14
N ASN A 207 22.63 -8.42 -25.36
CA ASN A 207 22.65 -9.86 -25.65
C ASN A 207 23.43 -10.60 -24.57
N TYR A 208 22.84 -11.68 -24.09
CA TYR A 208 23.36 -12.53 -23.03
C TYR A 208 23.63 -13.93 -23.57
N THR A 209 24.70 -14.53 -23.06
CA THR A 209 25.00 -15.95 -23.25
C THR A 209 25.05 -16.58 -21.87
N ILE A 210 24.19 -17.55 -21.61
CA ILE A 210 23.90 -18.05 -20.26
C ILE A 210 24.09 -19.57 -20.24
N ASN A 211 25.01 -20.06 -19.42
CA ASN A 211 25.26 -21.49 -19.25
C ASN A 211 24.27 -22.09 -18.24
N PRO A 212 24.12 -23.42 -18.19
CA PRO A 212 23.30 -24.08 -17.18
C PRO A 212 23.69 -23.69 -15.76
N GLY A 213 22.72 -23.23 -14.96
CA GLY A 213 22.90 -22.78 -13.58
C GLY A 213 23.44 -21.35 -13.42
N ASP A 214 23.69 -20.62 -14.51
CA ASP A 214 24.10 -19.22 -14.42
C ASP A 214 22.93 -18.32 -13.98
N GLU A 215 23.26 -17.33 -13.14
CA GLU A 215 22.38 -16.23 -12.75
C GLU A 215 23.02 -14.89 -13.16
N ILE A 216 22.25 -14.03 -13.81
CA ILE A 216 22.69 -12.70 -14.27
C ILE A 216 21.72 -11.64 -13.77
N SER A 217 22.25 -10.62 -13.10
CA SER A 217 21.53 -9.39 -12.82
C SER A 217 21.85 -8.35 -13.89
N SER A 218 20.82 -7.66 -14.40
CA SER A 218 21.02 -6.54 -15.31
C SER A 218 21.75 -5.39 -14.62
N PRO A 219 22.38 -4.47 -15.37
CA PRO A 219 22.70 -3.17 -14.82
C PRO A 219 21.42 -2.44 -14.37
N LYS A 220 21.58 -1.38 -13.58
CA LYS A 220 20.52 -0.41 -13.33
C LYS A 220 20.25 0.38 -14.60
N ILE A 221 18.99 0.42 -15.03
CA ILE A 221 18.58 1.09 -16.25
C ILE A 221 17.75 2.30 -15.86
N ASP A 222 18.27 3.49 -16.15
CA ASP A 222 17.60 4.74 -15.85
C ASP A 222 16.23 4.79 -16.55
N ALA A 223 15.22 5.24 -15.83
CA ALA A 223 13.84 5.23 -16.28
C ALA A 223 13.12 6.53 -15.90
N GLU A 224 12.02 6.77 -16.60
CA GLU A 224 10.99 7.74 -16.24
C GLU A 224 9.77 6.98 -15.70
N LEU A 225 8.90 7.64 -14.94
CA LEU A 225 7.68 7.01 -14.44
C LEU A 225 6.82 6.54 -15.62
N GLY A 226 6.40 5.28 -15.60
CA GLY A 226 5.58 4.78 -16.70
C GLY A 226 5.64 3.28 -16.89
N LYS A 227 5.11 2.81 -18.02
CA LYS A 227 5.13 1.41 -18.41
C LYS A 227 6.20 1.18 -19.47
N TYR A 228 6.91 0.08 -19.32
CA TYR A 228 7.97 -0.36 -20.22
C TYR A 228 7.62 -1.72 -20.81
N ARG A 229 8.01 -1.92 -22.07
CA ARG A 229 7.81 -3.16 -22.82
C ARG A 229 9.15 -3.82 -23.04
N TYR A 230 9.28 -5.05 -22.60
CA TYR A 230 10.47 -5.88 -22.74
C TYR A 230 10.21 -6.85 -23.87
N GLU A 231 11.05 -6.80 -24.89
CA GLU A 231 11.08 -7.75 -25.99
C GLU A 231 12.26 -8.70 -25.76
N ILE A 232 11.95 -9.98 -25.56
CA ILE A 232 12.93 -11.00 -25.21
C ILE A 232 12.97 -12.03 -26.33
N ILE A 233 14.15 -12.31 -26.86
CA ILE A 233 14.36 -13.32 -27.91
C ILE A 233 15.30 -14.39 -27.37
N LEU A 234 14.83 -15.63 -27.28
CA LEU A 234 15.60 -16.80 -26.86
C LEU A 234 16.07 -17.59 -28.08
N ASP A 235 17.36 -17.92 -28.09
CA ASP A 235 18.08 -18.68 -29.12
C ASP A 235 17.86 -18.19 -30.55
N ASN A 236 17.52 -16.90 -30.71
CA ASN A 236 17.18 -16.25 -31.99
C ASN A 236 15.93 -16.82 -32.68
N GLU A 237 15.10 -17.60 -31.97
CA GLU A 237 13.92 -18.26 -32.55
C GLU A 237 12.63 -17.89 -31.82
N LEU A 238 12.65 -17.84 -30.49
CA LEU A 238 11.45 -17.66 -29.67
C LEU A 238 11.37 -16.22 -29.15
N THR A 239 10.28 -15.52 -29.47
CA THR A 239 10.03 -14.14 -29.02
C THR A 239 8.98 -14.09 -27.92
N TYR A 240 9.26 -13.33 -26.87
CA TYR A 240 8.38 -13.08 -25.75
C TYR A 240 8.26 -11.57 -25.48
N GLU A 241 7.14 -11.18 -24.89
CA GLU A 241 6.90 -9.82 -24.44
C GLU A 241 6.52 -9.82 -22.96
N ALA A 242 7.16 -8.94 -22.19
CA ALA A 242 6.77 -8.63 -20.82
C ALA A 242 6.53 -7.12 -20.68
N LYS A 243 5.68 -6.74 -19.72
CA LYS A 243 5.41 -5.33 -19.39
C LYS A 243 5.70 -5.12 -17.93
N VAL A 244 6.44 -4.07 -17.62
CA VAL A 244 6.77 -3.69 -16.24
C VAL A 244 6.49 -2.21 -16.02
N HIS A 245 6.23 -1.84 -14.78
CA HIS A 245 6.06 -0.47 -14.34
C HIS A 245 7.34 0.09 -13.71
N ALA A 246 7.76 1.29 -14.12
CA ALA A 246 8.77 2.07 -13.42
C ALA A 246 8.11 3.01 -12.42
N GLY A 247 8.57 2.95 -11.18
CA GLY A 247 8.01 3.64 -10.02
C GLY A 247 9.03 4.49 -9.27
N PHE A 248 8.64 5.05 -8.13
CA PHE A 248 9.51 5.85 -7.27
C PHE A 248 10.39 4.96 -6.40
N ALA A 249 11.61 5.38 -6.07
CA ALA A 249 12.52 4.66 -5.18
C ALA A 249 12.06 4.74 -3.71
N SER A 250 10.88 4.17 -3.42
CA SER A 250 10.19 4.21 -2.14
C SER A 250 9.50 2.88 -1.87
N ASN A 251 9.32 2.55 -0.59
CA ASN A 251 8.76 1.26 -0.13
C ASN A 251 7.30 1.00 -0.57
N LEU A 252 6.62 1.97 -1.19
CA LEU A 252 5.20 1.90 -1.54
C LEU A 252 4.95 1.95 -3.05
N GLY A 253 5.99 1.89 -3.88
CA GLY A 253 5.81 2.02 -5.32
C GLY A 253 7.10 2.01 -6.13
N GLY A 254 8.06 1.14 -5.77
CA GLY A 254 9.27 0.89 -6.57
C GLY A 254 8.97 0.37 -7.97
N SER A 255 10.03 0.28 -8.76
CA SER A 255 9.97 -0.28 -10.10
C SER A 255 9.78 -1.79 -10.02
N GLU A 256 8.94 -2.33 -10.89
CA GLU A 256 8.80 -3.77 -11.06
C GLU A 256 10.09 -4.37 -11.62
N LYS A 257 10.66 -5.33 -10.88
CA LYS A 257 11.80 -6.13 -11.31
C LYS A 257 11.30 -7.39 -12.00
N LEU A 258 11.85 -7.66 -13.18
CA LEU A 258 11.47 -8.83 -13.95
C LEU A 258 12.45 -9.98 -13.70
N HIS A 259 11.94 -11.10 -13.23
CA HIS A 259 12.70 -12.35 -13.11
C HIS A 259 12.34 -13.26 -14.29
N LEU A 260 13.36 -13.63 -15.08
CA LEU A 260 13.25 -14.51 -16.22
C LEU A 260 13.99 -15.81 -15.90
N THR A 261 13.24 -16.91 -15.84
CA THR A 261 13.82 -18.25 -15.62
C THR A 261 13.65 -19.09 -16.88
N ILE A 262 14.77 -19.50 -17.48
CA ILE A 262 14.78 -20.49 -18.55
C ILE A 262 14.63 -21.88 -17.91
N ARG A 263 13.76 -22.73 -18.46
CA ARG A 263 13.43 -24.05 -17.92
C ARG A 263 13.64 -25.13 -18.98
N ASP A 264 13.95 -26.33 -18.53
CA ASP A 264 13.94 -27.55 -19.36
C ASP A 264 12.49 -27.99 -19.67
N ASP A 265 11.76 -27.12 -20.36
CA ASP A 265 10.39 -27.32 -20.84
C ASP A 265 10.32 -26.78 -22.28
N PRO A 266 10.35 -27.65 -23.31
CA PRO A 266 10.37 -27.21 -24.70
C PRO A 266 9.10 -26.49 -25.14
N ASP A 267 7.96 -26.72 -24.45
CA ASP A 267 6.69 -26.06 -24.78
C ASP A 267 6.61 -24.68 -24.11
N ASN A 268 7.19 -24.52 -22.91
CA ASN A 268 7.21 -23.26 -22.16
C ASN A 268 8.59 -22.96 -21.55
N PRO A 269 9.61 -22.68 -22.39
CA PRO A 269 11.00 -22.63 -21.96
C PRO A 269 11.34 -21.40 -21.12
N ILE A 270 10.45 -20.41 -20.99
CA ILE A 270 10.63 -19.24 -20.13
C ILE A 270 9.47 -19.08 -19.17
N GLN A 271 9.80 -18.76 -17.92
CA GLN A 271 8.90 -18.27 -16.90
C GLN A 271 9.21 -16.82 -16.54
N PHE A 272 8.16 -16.01 -16.40
CA PHE A 272 8.24 -14.61 -15.96
C PHE A 272 7.63 -14.45 -14.57
N VAL A 273 8.33 -13.74 -13.69
CA VAL A 273 7.80 -13.30 -12.39
C VAL A 273 8.11 -11.80 -12.23
N GLY A 274 7.09 -10.99 -11.95
CA GLY A 274 7.26 -9.59 -11.59
C GLY A 274 7.29 -9.44 -10.07
N GLU A 275 8.23 -8.63 -9.56
CA GLU A 275 8.35 -8.29 -8.15
C GLU A 275 8.42 -6.77 -8.00
N ILE A 276 7.61 -6.19 -7.14
CA ILE A 276 7.67 -4.75 -6.83
C ILE A 276 8.67 -4.56 -5.69
N SER A 277 9.67 -3.69 -5.89
CA SER A 277 10.58 -3.25 -4.81
C SER A 277 10.07 -2.12 -3.95
#